data_AF-A0A920T9D5-F1
#
_entry.id   AF-A0A920T9D5-F1
#
_cell.length_a   1.000
_cell.length_b   1.000
_cell.length_c   1.000
_cell.angle_alpha   90.00
_cell.angle_beta   90.00
_cell.angle_gamma   90.00
#
_symmetry.space_group_name_H-M   'P 1'
#
loop_
_entity.id
_entity.type
_entity.pdbx_description
1 polymer ?
#
loop_
_entity_poly.entity_id
_entity_poly.type
_entity_poly.pdbx_seq_one_letter_code
_entity_poly.pdbx_strand_id
1 'polypeptide(L)'
;MVVTSEPVSAQWRVDPDQYLAVAGTLNPQVGGRSFRPPLPPGAKAIQFVNKWAEDKGPELRRRGLYIHLQRNLMLPMLMTFDRPDGIVTCTRRERSNTPLQALTLLNGSIFVDAARQLGRQLAQAGGASSEKVRKVYLRALGPRAQRIRSTTVLDCIRNCRNFSGTIRKRPHN
;
A
#
# COMPACT_ATOMS: atom_id res chain seq x y z
N MET A 1 -30.37 10.02 -23.48
CA MET A 1 -30.20 10.05 -22.01
C MET A 1 -30.45 8.63 -21.50
N VAL A 2 -29.45 7.76 -21.57
CA VAL A 2 -29.57 6.37 -21.10
C VAL A 2 -28.79 6.26 -19.81
N VAL A 3 -29.53 6.24 -18.70
CA VAL A 3 -28.99 5.97 -17.37
C VAL A 3 -28.79 4.46 -17.28
N THR A 4 -27.58 3.97 -17.55
CA THR A 4 -27.22 2.60 -17.17
C THR A 4 -26.92 2.56 -15.67
N SER A 5 -27.78 1.88 -14.94
CA SER A 5 -27.76 1.67 -13.50
C SER A 5 -26.74 0.61 -13.06
N GLU A 6 -25.60 0.51 -13.72
CA GLU A 6 -24.55 -0.39 -13.24
C GLU A 6 -23.85 0.27 -12.04
N PRO A 7 -23.75 -0.43 -10.89
CA PRO A 7 -23.05 0.12 -9.75
C PRO A 7 -21.61 0.33 -10.19
N VAL A 8 -21.17 1.60 -10.20
CA VAL A 8 -19.77 1.98 -10.40
C VAL A 8 -18.98 1.30 -9.29
N SER A 9 -18.57 0.08 -9.58
CA SER A 9 -17.84 -0.78 -8.66
C SER A 9 -16.67 0.04 -8.16
N ALA A 10 -16.47 0.05 -6.84
CA ALA A 10 -15.33 0.69 -6.20
C ALA A 10 -14.06 0.18 -6.89
N GLN A 11 -13.62 0.95 -7.88
CA GLN A 11 -12.51 0.61 -8.76
C GLN A 11 -11.28 0.81 -7.88
N TRP A 12 -10.89 -0.26 -7.20
CA TRP A 12 -9.81 -0.35 -6.23
C TRP A 12 -8.52 0.16 -6.87
N ARG A 13 -8.34 1.48 -6.83
CA ARG A 13 -7.07 2.11 -7.10
C ARG A 13 -6.25 1.84 -5.85
N VAL A 14 -5.30 0.94 -5.97
CA VAL A 14 -4.31 0.74 -4.92
C VAL A 14 -3.41 1.97 -4.92
N ASP A 15 -3.89 3.02 -4.28
CA ASP A 15 -3.09 4.20 -4.00
C ASP A 15 -2.40 3.97 -2.64
N PRO A 16 -1.09 4.27 -2.52
CA PRO A 16 -0.42 4.28 -1.23
C PRO A 16 -1.15 5.17 -0.21
N ASP A 17 -1.89 6.19 -0.67
CA ASP A 17 -2.76 7.03 0.14
C ASP A 17 -3.74 6.22 1.00
N GLN A 18 -4.39 5.19 0.44
CA GLN A 18 -5.35 4.38 1.19
C GLN A 18 -4.65 3.60 2.31
N TYR A 19 -3.48 3.02 2.02
CA TYR A 19 -2.71 2.27 3.01
C TYR A 19 -2.20 3.17 4.14
N LEU A 20 -1.67 4.34 3.79
CA LEU A 20 -1.21 5.33 4.76
C LEU A 20 -2.37 5.90 5.59
N ALA A 21 -3.55 6.12 5.00
CA ALA A 21 -4.73 6.57 5.70
C ALA A 21 -5.25 5.51 6.69
N VAL A 22 -5.28 4.25 6.29
CA VAL A 22 -5.67 3.11 7.15
C VAL A 22 -4.67 2.91 8.28
N ALA A 23 -3.37 3.11 8.03
CA ALA A 23 -2.35 3.08 9.07
C ALA A 23 -2.37 4.35 9.96
N GLY A 24 -3.06 5.42 9.55
CA GLY A 24 -3.07 6.70 10.25
C GLY A 24 -1.73 7.45 10.17
N THR A 25 -0.92 7.15 9.17
CA THR A 25 0.41 7.75 8.95
C THR A 25 0.43 8.73 7.79
N LEU A 26 -0.66 8.85 7.04
CA LEU A 26 -0.77 9.79 5.93
C LEU A 26 -0.52 11.23 6.40
N ASN A 27 0.39 11.92 5.71
CA ASN A 27 0.56 13.36 5.84
C ASN A 27 -0.49 14.07 4.95
N PRO A 28 -1.47 14.79 5.52
CA PRO A 28 -2.56 15.42 4.78
C PRO A 28 -2.17 16.77 4.15
N GLN A 29 -0.93 17.25 4.33
CA GLN A 29 -0.50 18.56 3.85
C GLN A 29 -0.68 18.71 2.34
N VAL A 30 -1.46 19.73 1.96
CA VAL A 30 -1.71 20.11 0.57
C VAL A 30 -0.74 21.21 0.14
N GLY A 31 -0.21 21.10 -1.08
CA GLY A 31 0.77 22.04 -1.64
C GLY A 31 2.20 21.82 -1.14
N GLY A 32 3.17 22.55 -1.69
CA GLY A 32 4.59 22.42 -1.36
C GLY A 32 5.39 21.52 -2.31
N ARG A 33 6.65 21.26 -1.95
CA ARG A 33 7.61 20.53 -2.79
C ARG A 33 7.23 19.05 -2.92
N SER A 34 7.39 18.50 -4.12
CA SER A 34 7.30 17.06 -4.36
C SER A 34 8.41 16.30 -3.63
N PHE A 35 8.11 15.10 -3.15
CA PHE A 35 9.08 14.26 -2.46
C PHE A 35 9.62 13.15 -3.38
N ARG A 36 10.81 12.66 -3.06
CA ARG A 36 11.52 11.61 -3.80
C ARG A 36 11.61 10.34 -2.93
N PRO A 37 10.81 9.30 -3.22
CA PRO A 37 10.87 8.05 -2.46
C PRO A 37 12.22 7.34 -2.63
N PRO A 38 12.57 6.44 -1.68
CA PRO A 38 13.79 5.64 -1.80
C PRO A 38 13.75 4.74 -3.03
N LEU A 39 14.88 4.65 -3.73
CA LEU A 39 15.04 3.82 -4.92
C LEU A 39 15.80 2.54 -4.58
N PRO A 40 15.48 1.42 -5.27
CA PRO A 40 16.33 0.25 -5.19
C PRO A 40 17.73 0.55 -5.77
N PRO A 41 18.78 -0.13 -5.30
CA PRO A 41 20.16 0.16 -5.68
C PRO A 41 20.38 0.11 -7.20
N GLY A 42 19.73 -0.83 -7.91
CA GLY A 42 19.84 -0.97 -9.37
C GLY A 42 19.26 0.21 -10.16
N ALA A 43 18.25 0.92 -9.64
CA ALA A 43 17.65 2.07 -10.32
C ALA A 43 18.50 3.35 -10.21
N LYS A 44 19.37 3.43 -9.20
CA LYS A 44 20.28 4.58 -9.00
C LYS A 44 21.43 4.62 -10.01
N ALA A 45 21.83 3.45 -10.51
CA ALA A 45 22.97 3.31 -11.43
C ALA A 45 22.73 3.94 -12.83
N ILE A 46 21.47 4.18 -13.20
CA ILE A 46 21.07 4.67 -14.52
C ILE A 46 21.15 6.21 -14.62
N GLN A 47 21.44 6.91 -13.51
CA GLN A 47 21.38 8.37 -13.45
C GLN A 47 22.73 9.04 -13.74
N PHE A 48 22.91 9.50 -14.98
CA PHE A 48 24.10 10.24 -15.41
C PHE A 48 24.01 11.76 -15.11
N VAL A 49 22.80 12.33 -15.07
CA VAL A 49 22.55 13.77 -14.85
C VAL A 49 21.37 13.93 -13.88
N ASN A 50 21.48 14.82 -12.89
CA ASN A 50 20.52 15.02 -11.78
C ASN A 50 20.32 13.80 -10.88
N LYS A 51 21.26 13.62 -9.92
CA LYS A 51 21.22 12.56 -8.91
C LYS A 51 19.95 12.63 -8.07
N TRP A 52 19.29 11.50 -7.90
CA TRP A 52 18.10 11.35 -7.07
C TRP A 52 18.44 11.43 -5.59
N ALA A 53 18.27 12.61 -5.01
CA ALA A 53 18.36 12.79 -3.58
C ALA A 53 17.05 12.36 -2.92
N GLU A 54 17.09 11.23 -2.21
CA GLU A 54 15.96 10.66 -1.47
C GLU A 54 15.56 11.57 -0.31
N ASP A 55 14.29 11.94 -0.24
CA ASP A 55 13.77 12.68 0.90
C ASP A 55 13.51 11.71 2.07
N LYS A 56 13.56 12.21 3.31
CA LYS A 56 13.39 11.42 4.53
C LYS A 56 12.26 11.99 5.40
N GLY A 57 11.81 11.18 6.36
CA GLY A 57 10.89 11.64 7.40
C GLY A 57 9.43 11.72 6.93
N PRO A 58 8.66 12.75 7.38
CA PRO A 58 7.22 12.83 7.14
C PRO A 58 6.86 13.07 5.67
N GLU A 59 7.80 13.56 4.85
CA GLU A 59 7.62 13.76 3.42
C GLU A 59 7.34 12.45 2.68
N LEU A 60 7.90 11.32 3.14
CA LEU A 60 7.68 10.00 2.55
C LEU A 60 6.26 9.47 2.72
N ARG A 61 5.47 10.08 3.60
CA ARG A 61 4.08 9.69 3.89
C ARG A 61 3.06 10.65 3.29
N ARG A 62 3.50 11.50 2.36
CA ARG A 62 2.60 12.36 1.61
C ARG A 62 1.81 11.54 0.59
N ARG A 63 0.74 12.17 0.11
CA ARG A 63 -0.06 11.61 -0.97
C ARG A 63 0.82 11.29 -2.18
N GLY A 64 0.55 10.17 -2.85
CA GLY A 64 1.25 9.73 -4.06
C GLY A 64 1.25 10.77 -5.18
N LEU A 65 0.29 11.70 -5.15
CA LEU A 65 0.24 12.90 -6.00
C LEU A 65 1.52 13.76 -5.92
N TYR A 66 2.19 13.80 -4.76
CA TYR A 66 3.39 14.61 -4.54
C TYR A 66 4.68 13.85 -4.85
N ILE A 67 4.62 12.64 -5.41
CA ILE A 67 5.82 11.92 -5.83
C ILE A 67 6.45 12.66 -7.01
N HIS A 68 7.73 12.99 -6.89
CA HIS A 68 8.49 13.58 -7.98
C HIS A 68 8.65 12.58 -9.12
N LEU A 69 8.32 13.03 -10.34
CA LEU A 69 8.42 12.25 -11.56
C LEU A 69 9.55 12.80 -12.41
N GLN A 70 10.53 11.95 -12.71
CA GLN A 70 11.63 12.28 -13.61
C GLN A 70 11.46 11.46 -14.90
N ARG A 71 11.53 12.12 -16.07
CA ARG A 71 11.23 11.50 -17.37
C ARG A 71 12.06 10.23 -17.64
N ASN A 72 13.33 10.24 -17.23
CA ASN A 72 14.27 9.16 -17.51
C ASN A 72 14.37 8.14 -16.35
N LEU A 73 13.53 8.26 -15.32
CA LEU A 73 13.53 7.36 -14.17
C LEU A 73 12.13 6.86 -13.90
N MET A 74 11.93 5.58 -14.20
CA MET A 74 10.68 4.91 -13.90
C MET A 74 10.72 4.34 -12.49
N LEU A 75 9.85 4.86 -11.62
CA LEU A 75 9.66 4.31 -10.28
C LEU A 75 9.01 2.92 -10.41
N PRO A 76 9.64 1.84 -9.89
CA PRO A 76 9.14 0.47 -10.08
C PRO A 76 7.68 0.30 -9.62
N MET A 77 7.32 0.92 -8.49
CA MET A 77 5.95 0.87 -7.98
C MET A 77 4.96 1.50 -8.96
N LEU A 78 5.27 2.65 -9.55
CA LEU A 78 4.39 3.30 -10.52
C LEU A 78 4.27 2.48 -11.82
N MET A 79 5.36 1.83 -12.25
CA MET A 79 5.34 0.92 -13.41
C MET A 79 4.41 -0.26 -13.17
N THR A 80 4.50 -0.89 -12.00
CA THR A 80 3.64 -2.02 -11.67
C THR A 80 2.16 -1.63 -11.58
N PHE A 81 1.83 -0.40 -11.23
CA PHE A 81 0.46 0.12 -11.18
C PHE A 81 0.03 0.86 -12.45
N ASP A 82 0.53 0.42 -13.60
CA ASP A 82 0.11 0.90 -14.93
C ASP A 82 0.13 2.43 -15.03
N ARG A 83 1.25 3.04 -14.62
CA ARG A 83 1.50 4.46 -14.83
C ARG A 83 1.20 4.82 -16.29
N PRO A 84 0.39 5.86 -16.55
CA PRO A 84 0.13 6.32 -17.91
C PRO A 84 1.41 6.86 -18.53
N ASP A 85 1.63 6.54 -19.79
CA ASP A 85 2.69 7.18 -20.59
C ASP A 85 2.39 8.69 -20.73
N GLY A 86 3.43 9.51 -20.70
CA GLY A 86 3.32 10.96 -20.92
C GLY A 86 3.21 11.35 -22.39
N ILE A 87 3.35 10.39 -23.32
CA ILE A 87 3.38 10.64 -24.76
C ILE A 87 2.07 10.21 -25.44
N VAL A 88 1.27 9.35 -24.81
CA VAL A 88 0.05 8.77 -25.39
C VAL A 88 -1.18 9.15 -24.56
N THR A 89 -2.25 9.57 -25.24
CA THR A 89 -3.53 9.86 -24.58
C THR A 89 -4.21 8.55 -24.14
N CYS A 90 -4.50 8.43 -22.84
CA CYS A 90 -5.24 7.30 -22.27
C CYS A 90 -6.67 7.75 -21.93
N THR A 91 -7.65 7.33 -22.72
CA THR A 91 -9.08 7.70 -22.53
C THR A 91 -9.75 6.92 -21.39
N ARG A 92 -9.24 5.72 -21.09
CA ARG A 92 -9.74 4.85 -20.02
C ARG A 92 -8.60 4.00 -19.47
N ARG A 93 -8.54 3.86 -18.14
CA ARG A 93 -7.65 2.87 -17.51
C ARG A 93 -8.27 1.48 -17.53
N GLU A 94 -7.51 0.53 -18.05
CA GLU A 94 -7.74 -0.90 -17.94
C GLU A 94 -7.71 -1.33 -16.45
N ARG A 95 -8.48 -2.38 -16.12
CA ARG A 95 -8.43 -2.96 -14.77
C ARG A 95 -7.40 -4.08 -14.75
N SER A 96 -6.22 -3.78 -14.22
CA SER A 96 -5.20 -4.80 -13.98
C SER A 96 -5.28 -5.32 -12.55
N ASN A 97 -5.27 -6.64 -12.38
CA ASN A 97 -5.13 -7.33 -11.10
C ASN A 97 -3.97 -8.35 -11.20
N THR A 98 -2.82 -7.87 -11.66
CA THR A 98 -1.71 -8.77 -11.95
C THR A 98 -1.12 -9.34 -10.66
N PRO A 99 -0.61 -10.59 -10.66
CA PRO A 99 0.11 -11.14 -9.52
C PRO A 99 1.29 -10.26 -9.08
N LEU A 100 1.92 -9.57 -10.02
CA LEU A 100 3.02 -8.64 -9.75
C LEU A 100 2.56 -7.41 -8.93
N GLN A 101 1.36 -6.88 -9.19
CA GLN A 101 0.77 -5.82 -8.37
C GLN A 101 0.53 -6.30 -6.94
N ALA A 102 -0.02 -7.50 -6.76
CA ALA A 102 -0.22 -8.08 -5.43
C ALA A 102 1.12 -8.31 -4.70
N LEU A 103 2.13 -8.82 -5.40
CA LEU A 103 3.47 -9.04 -4.85
C LEU A 103 4.15 -7.73 -4.45
N THR A 104 3.94 -6.67 -5.24
CA THR A 104 4.48 -5.33 -4.95
C THR A 104 3.86 -4.75 -3.69
N LEU A 105 2.57 -5.00 -3.44
CA LEU A 105 1.90 -4.59 -2.21
C LEU A 105 2.41 -5.34 -0.99
N LEU A 106 2.68 -6.63 -1.14
CA LEU A 106 3.17 -7.47 -0.06
C LEU A 106 4.60 -7.08 0.37
N ASN A 107 5.45 -6.70 -0.59
CA ASN A 107 6.88 -6.48 -0.36
C ASN A 107 7.32 -5.01 -0.32
N GLY A 108 6.49 -4.08 -0.79
CA GLY A 108 6.86 -2.67 -0.86
C GLY A 108 7.08 -2.08 0.53
N SER A 109 8.21 -1.39 0.73
CA SER A 109 8.61 -0.83 2.02
C SER A 109 7.54 0.04 2.67
N ILE A 110 6.90 0.91 1.89
CA ILE A 110 5.83 1.80 2.37
C ILE A 110 4.61 1.01 2.88
N PHE A 111 4.26 -0.09 2.23
CA PHE A 111 3.13 -0.93 2.60
C PHE A 111 3.46 -1.78 3.83
N VAL A 112 4.67 -2.34 3.89
CA VAL A 112 5.17 -3.10 5.04
C VAL A 112 5.24 -2.21 6.28
N ASP A 113 5.75 -0.98 6.16
CA ASP A 113 5.83 -0.05 7.28
C ASP A 113 4.45 0.44 7.72
N ALA A 114 3.52 0.68 6.79
CA ALA A 114 2.13 0.97 7.11
C ALA A 114 1.46 -0.22 7.85
N ALA A 115 1.68 -1.45 7.39
CA ALA A 115 1.17 -2.66 8.03
C ALA A 115 1.75 -2.87 9.44
N ARG A 116 3.06 -2.62 9.62
CA ARG A 116 3.72 -2.66 10.94
C ARG A 116 3.15 -1.62 11.89
N GLN A 117 2.94 -0.39 11.43
CA GLN A 117 2.36 0.67 12.26
C GLN A 117 0.93 0.34 12.67
N LEU A 118 0.11 -0.15 11.73
CA LEU A 118 -1.25 -0.62 12.02
C LEU A 118 -1.23 -1.77 13.04
N GLY A 119 -0.32 -2.74 12.88
CA GLY A 119 -0.14 -3.84 13.82
C GLY A 119 0.20 -3.35 15.24
N ARG A 120 1.09 -2.35 15.36
CA ARG A 120 1.43 -1.74 16.66
C ARG A 120 0.23 -1.06 17.31
N GLN A 121 -0.55 -0.29 16.53
CA GLN A 121 -1.77 0.35 17.03
C GLN A 121 -2.76 -0.70 17.56
N LEU A 122 -2.94 -1.82 16.85
CA LEU A 122 -3.85 -2.88 17.27
C LEU A 122 -3.35 -3.65 18.50
N ALA A 123 -2.03 -3.80 18.65
CA ALA A 123 -1.45 -4.38 19.86
C ALA A 123 -1.76 -3.51 21.08
N GLN A 124 -1.64 -2.18 20.94
CA GLN A 124 -1.88 -1.21 22.01
C GLN A 124 -3.37 -0.97 22.32
N ALA A 125 -4.26 -1.13 21.34
CA ALA A 125 -5.68 -0.77 21.48
C ALA A 125 -6.51 -1.59 22.49
N GLY A 126 -5.96 -2.64 23.12
CA GLY A 126 -6.69 -3.50 24.07
C GLY A 126 -7.90 -4.23 23.47
N GLY A 127 -8.51 -5.18 24.20
CA GLY A 127 -9.72 -5.88 23.77
C GLY A 127 -9.53 -7.16 22.93
N ALA A 128 -10.64 -7.80 22.58
CA ALA A 128 -10.66 -9.10 21.90
C ALA A 128 -10.16 -9.01 20.45
N SER A 129 -9.44 -10.05 20.00
CA SER A 129 -8.89 -10.12 18.62
C SER A 129 -9.97 -9.95 17.54
N SER A 130 -11.17 -10.49 17.76
CA SER A 130 -12.31 -10.38 16.83
C SER A 130 -12.76 -8.93 16.64
N GLU A 131 -12.82 -8.17 17.72
CA GLU A 131 -13.23 -6.76 17.68
C GLU A 131 -12.17 -5.89 17.00
N LYS A 132 -10.89 -6.15 17.28
CA LYS A 132 -9.76 -5.48 16.61
C LYS A 132 -9.79 -5.70 15.11
N VAL A 133 -9.95 -6.95 14.66
CA VAL A 133 -10.06 -7.31 13.24
C VAL A 133 -11.26 -6.60 12.61
N ARG A 134 -12.42 -6.59 13.28
CA ARG A 134 -13.62 -5.90 12.79
C ARG A 134 -13.38 -4.39 12.59
N LYS A 135 -12.75 -3.72 13.55
CA LYS A 135 -12.43 -2.29 13.48
C LYS A 135 -11.52 -1.97 12.30
N VAL A 136 -10.50 -2.78 12.06
CA VAL A 136 -9.57 -2.63 10.91
C VAL A 136 -10.30 -2.83 9.60
N TYR A 137 -11.12 -3.87 9.49
CA TYR A 137 -11.91 -4.16 8.30
C TYR A 137 -12.83 -3.00 7.93
N LEU A 138 -13.52 -2.43 8.92
CA LEU A 138 -14.34 -1.25 8.75
C LEU A 138 -13.54 -0.03 8.27
N ARG A 139 -12.35 0.19 8.85
CA ARG A 139 -11.46 1.29 8.47
C ARG A 139 -10.92 1.13 7.05
N ALA A 140 -10.61 -0.10 6.62
CA ALA A 140 -9.96 -0.38 5.35
C ALA A 140 -10.92 -0.49 4.17
N LEU A 141 -12.10 -1.09 4.37
CA LEU A 141 -13.02 -1.47 3.30
C LEU A 141 -14.42 -0.82 3.44
N GLY A 142 -14.68 -0.14 4.55
CA GLY A 142 -15.98 0.45 4.84
C GLY A 142 -17.06 -0.57 5.26
N PRO A 143 -18.29 -0.10 5.49
CA PRO A 143 -19.37 -0.92 6.07
C PRO A 143 -19.78 -2.15 5.23
N ARG A 144 -19.62 -2.11 3.90
CA ARG A 144 -20.07 -3.18 2.98
C ARG A 144 -19.25 -4.47 3.04
N ALA A 145 -18.07 -4.47 3.69
CA ALA A 145 -17.15 -5.60 3.68
C ALA A 145 -17.33 -6.62 4.83
N GLN A 146 -18.28 -6.41 5.74
CA GLN A 146 -18.34 -7.11 7.02
C GLN A 146 -18.69 -8.61 6.96
N ARG A 147 -19.42 -9.07 5.94
CA ARG A 147 -20.17 -10.34 6.06
C ARG A 147 -19.42 -11.62 5.64
N ILE A 148 -18.39 -11.54 4.77
CA ILE A 148 -17.84 -12.74 4.10
C ILE A 148 -16.36 -13.03 4.46
N ARG A 149 -15.61 -12.07 5.02
CA ARG A 149 -14.13 -12.19 5.13
C ARG A 149 -13.53 -12.11 6.54
N SER A 150 -14.33 -11.76 7.55
CA SER A 150 -13.83 -11.62 8.93
C SER A 150 -13.47 -12.98 9.55
N THR A 151 -14.23 -14.03 9.25
CA THR A 151 -13.96 -15.41 9.71
C THR A 151 -12.65 -15.96 9.15
N THR A 152 -12.45 -15.87 7.83
CA THR A 152 -11.24 -16.34 7.16
C THR A 152 -9.96 -15.68 7.71
N VAL A 153 -10.01 -14.39 8.03
CA VAL A 153 -8.86 -13.69 8.61
C VAL A 153 -8.58 -14.11 10.05
N LEU A 154 -9.62 -14.34 10.85
CA LEU A 154 -9.43 -14.84 12.21
C LEU A 154 -8.82 -16.24 12.20
N ASP A 155 -9.23 -17.10 11.27
CA ASP A 155 -8.65 -18.43 11.10
C ASP A 155 -7.21 -18.36 10.61
N CYS A 156 -6.90 -17.46 9.68
CA CYS A 156 -5.53 -17.19 9.25
C CYS A 156 -4.64 -16.71 10.42
N ILE A 157 -5.14 -15.78 11.26
CA ILE A 157 -4.40 -15.29 12.44
C ILE A 157 -4.15 -16.43 13.44
N ARG A 158 -5.15 -17.30 13.68
CA ARG A 158 -5.00 -18.48 14.54
C ARG A 158 -3.94 -19.43 13.99
N ASN A 159 -3.99 -19.72 12.69
CA ASN A 159 -3.01 -20.58 12.03
C ASN A 159 -1.59 -19.99 12.09
N CYS A 160 -1.42 -18.68 11.85
CA CYS A 160 -0.12 -18.02 11.96
C CYS A 160 0.43 -18.02 13.40
N ARG A 161 -0.43 -17.87 14.42
CA ARG A 161 0.00 -17.98 15.83
C ARG A 161 0.49 -19.39 16.16
N ASN A 162 -0.22 -20.41 15.69
CA ASN A 162 0.18 -21.79 15.86
C ASN A 162 1.52 -22.08 15.16
N PHE A 163 1.72 -21.52 13.96
CA PHE A 163 2.97 -21.64 13.20
C PHE A 163 4.15 -20.92 13.87
N SER A 164 3.91 -19.76 14.50
CA SER A 164 4.94 -19.06 15.28
C SER A 164 5.33 -19.82 16.56
N GLY A 165 4.46 -20.67 17.10
CA GLY A 165 4.76 -21.53 18.25
C GLY A 165 5.67 -22.71 17.92
N THR A 166 5.64 -23.19 16.66
CA THR A 166 6.46 -24.31 16.18
C THR A 166 7.85 -23.91 15.71
N ILE A 167 8.09 -22.63 15.38
CA ILE A 167 9.43 -22.11 15.05
C ILE A 167 10.17 -21.74 16.35
N ARG A 168 10.39 -22.72 17.25
CA ARG A 168 11.45 -22.61 18.25
C ARG A 168 12.78 -22.73 17.49
N LYS A 169 13.66 -21.73 17.63
CA LYS A 169 15.00 -21.72 17.01
C LYS A 169 15.68 -23.06 17.24
N ARG A 170 16.06 -23.77 16.16
CA ARG A 170 17.08 -24.81 16.30
C ARG A 170 18.34 -24.11 16.82
N PRO A 171 18.98 -24.59 17.91
CA PRO A 171 20.27 -24.06 18.30
C PRO A 171 21.23 -24.30 17.13
N HIS A 172 21.89 -23.23 16.69
CA HIS A 172 23.03 -23.34 15.80
C HIS A 172 24.14 -24.03 16.61
N ASN A 173 24.53 -25.22 16.16
CA ASN A 173 25.76 -25.89 16.58
C ASN A 173 26.87 -25.46 15.62
#